data_AF-A0A8X7YQY3-F1
#
_entry.id   AF-A0A8X7YQY3-F1
#
_cell.length_a   1.000
_cell.length_b   1.000
_cell.length_c   1.000
_cell.angle_alpha   90.00
_cell.angle_beta   90.00
_cell.angle_gamma   90.00
#
_symmetry.space_group_name_H-M   'P 1'
#
loop_
_entity.id
_entity.type
_entity.pdbx_description
1 polymer ?
#
loop_
_entity_poly.entity_id
_entity_poly.type
_entity_poly.pdbx_seq_one_letter_code
_entity_poly.pdbx_strand_id
1 'polypeptide(L)'
;MQYSSCKQKPKQNCASVYIQYNKSKSSSKKTKIHSTLHSPSVLHFPTQPVTPKEDSSKPYLKYFRFFPDGKKSPDIDIPLPVPTMMHDFAITENFVVIPDQQVVFKLQEMLRGGSPVIYDKNKKSRFGILNKNATDAKDIIWVESPGTFCFHLWNAWEEPESNEVVVIGSCMTPPDSIFNDYDESLKSVLSEIRLNLKTGKSTRRPIIQESSNHVNLKAGMVNRNRLGRQTNYAYLAIAEPWPKVSGFAKVDLFTGEVKKYIYSNKRYGGEPFFLPTNQNCETEDDGYILAFVHDEKTWKSELQIVNAKNLQLEASVRLPSRVPYGFHGTFIVRRGLVNQA
;
A
#
# COMPACT_ATOMS: atom_id res chain seq x y z
N MET A 1 -14.39 -22.87 47.74
CA MET A 1 -15.54 -23.13 46.85
C MET A 1 -16.08 -21.77 46.46
N GLN A 2 -16.18 -21.32 45.21
CA GLN A 2 -16.34 -21.99 43.94
C GLN A 2 -15.78 -21.07 42.83
N TYR A 3 -15.07 -21.64 41.88
CA TYR A 3 -14.64 -21.01 40.64
C TYR A 3 -15.82 -20.75 39.68
N SER A 4 -15.79 -19.64 38.97
CA SER A 4 -16.15 -19.49 37.53
C SER A 4 -15.93 -18.02 37.17
N SER A 5 -15.53 -17.56 35.99
CA SER A 5 -15.12 -18.19 34.72
C SER A 5 -14.50 -17.02 33.94
N CYS A 6 -13.17 -17.02 33.74
CA CYS A 6 -12.48 -16.02 32.92
C CYS A 6 -12.77 -16.31 31.44
N LYS A 7 -13.64 -15.51 30.81
CA LYS A 7 -13.83 -15.55 29.35
C LYS A 7 -12.55 -15.05 28.68
N GLN A 8 -11.85 -15.96 28.01
CA GLN A 8 -10.70 -15.69 27.16
C GLN A 8 -11.06 -14.62 26.11
N LYS A 9 -10.28 -13.53 26.09
CA LYS A 9 -10.29 -12.53 25.01
C LYS A 9 -9.60 -13.13 23.77
N PRO A 10 -10.09 -12.88 22.55
CA PRO A 10 -9.38 -13.29 21.34
C PRO A 10 -8.10 -12.45 21.21
N LYS A 11 -6.94 -13.13 21.15
CA LYS A 11 -5.67 -12.52 20.77
C LYS A 11 -5.76 -12.16 19.28
N GLN A 12 -5.66 -10.88 18.93
CA GLN A 12 -5.34 -10.47 17.56
C GLN A 12 -3.94 -10.98 17.23
N ASN A 13 -3.85 -12.10 16.51
CA ASN A 13 -2.61 -12.61 15.94
C ASN A 13 -2.28 -11.80 14.68
N CYS A 14 -1.45 -10.76 14.80
CA CYS A 14 -0.93 -10.05 13.64
C CYS A 14 0.13 -10.92 12.94
N ALA A 15 -0.28 -11.71 11.95
CA ALA A 15 0.63 -12.31 10.99
C ALA A 15 1.06 -11.27 9.96
N SER A 16 2.35 -11.20 9.61
CA SER A 16 2.83 -10.36 8.50
C SER A 16 2.60 -11.10 7.19
N VAL A 17 2.03 -10.40 6.22
CA VAL A 17 1.59 -10.97 4.95
C VAL A 17 2.48 -10.47 3.82
N TYR A 18 2.90 -11.34 2.91
CA TYR A 18 3.82 -10.99 1.84
C TYR A 18 3.41 -11.63 0.52
N ILE A 19 3.71 -10.91 -0.55
CA ILE A 19 3.67 -11.40 -1.92
C ILE A 19 5.07 -11.26 -2.52
N GLN A 20 5.51 -12.26 -3.28
CA GLN A 20 6.85 -12.26 -3.87
C GLN A 20 6.82 -12.72 -5.33
N TYR A 21 7.67 -12.10 -6.14
CA TYR A 21 8.02 -12.57 -7.48
C TYR A 21 8.98 -13.75 -7.43
N ASN A 22 8.83 -14.67 -8.38
CA ASN A 22 9.62 -15.90 -8.42
C ASN A 22 11.11 -15.64 -8.69
N LYS A 23 11.98 -16.35 -7.96
CA LYS A 23 13.45 -16.28 -8.04
C LYS A 23 13.97 -17.63 -8.54
N SER A 24 14.86 -17.64 -9.53
CA SER A 24 15.51 -18.90 -9.95
C SER A 24 16.54 -19.38 -8.92
N LYS A 25 16.76 -20.69 -8.84
CA LYS A 25 17.31 -21.48 -7.71
C LYS A 25 18.61 -20.99 -7.04
N SER A 26 18.67 -21.33 -5.74
CA SER A 26 19.87 -21.70 -4.95
C SER A 26 20.95 -20.62 -4.69
N SER A 27 20.73 -19.82 -3.64
CA SER A 27 21.76 -19.73 -2.59
C SER A 27 21.10 -19.46 -1.24
N SER A 28 21.43 -20.30 -0.26
CA SER A 28 21.17 -20.05 1.15
C SER A 28 22.03 -18.86 1.61
N LYS A 29 21.58 -17.64 1.33
CA LYS A 29 22.04 -16.46 2.06
C LYS A 29 20.88 -16.01 2.93
N LYS A 30 21.09 -16.07 4.24
CA LYS A 30 20.15 -15.70 5.31
C LYS A 30 19.24 -14.57 4.86
N THR A 31 17.99 -14.89 4.52
CA THR A 31 16.96 -13.86 4.33
C THR A 31 16.62 -13.33 5.72
N LYS A 32 17.38 -12.35 6.21
CA LYS A 32 16.94 -11.51 7.33
C LYS A 32 15.82 -10.62 6.79
N ILE A 33 14.58 -11.14 6.81
CA ILE A 33 13.41 -10.30 6.66
C ILE A 33 13.22 -9.62 8.01
N HIS A 34 13.60 -8.35 8.12
CA HIS A 34 13.26 -7.56 9.28
C HIS A 34 11.72 -7.46 9.36
N SER A 35 11.16 -7.99 10.43
CA SER A 35 9.72 -8.21 10.68
C SER A 35 8.91 -6.93 10.92
N THR A 36 9.30 -5.80 10.32
CA THR A 36 8.73 -4.47 10.60
C THR A 36 7.99 -3.85 9.42
N LEU A 37 7.79 -4.61 8.34
CA LEU A 37 6.82 -4.22 7.30
C LEU A 37 5.42 -4.47 7.88
N HIS A 38 4.87 -3.41 8.46
CA HIS A 38 3.54 -3.36 9.07
C HIS A 38 2.46 -2.87 8.09
N SER A 39 2.80 -2.83 6.82
CA SER A 39 1.88 -2.78 5.68
C SER A 39 2.08 -4.06 4.88
N PRO A 40 1.05 -4.55 4.17
CA PRO A 40 1.25 -5.42 3.02
C PRO A 40 2.39 -4.86 2.16
N SER A 41 3.38 -5.65 1.80
CA SER A 41 4.46 -5.18 0.95
C SER A 41 4.95 -6.30 0.07
N VAL A 42 5.19 -5.97 -1.20
CA VAL A 42 5.77 -6.90 -2.15
C VAL A 42 7.28 -6.89 -1.98
N LEU A 43 7.88 -8.06 -1.74
CA LEU A 43 9.33 -8.21 -1.73
C LEU A 43 9.81 -8.39 -3.17
N HIS A 44 10.51 -7.39 -3.69
CA HIS A 44 11.05 -7.39 -5.05
C HIS A 44 12.45 -8.04 -5.08
N PHE A 45 12.62 -9.11 -5.87
CA PHE A 45 13.94 -9.66 -6.21
C PHE A 45 13.93 -10.24 -7.64
N PRO A 46 13.97 -9.43 -8.71
CA PRO A 46 14.13 -9.95 -10.06
C PRO A 46 15.59 -10.37 -10.25
N THR A 47 15.84 -11.67 -10.17
CA THR A 47 17.06 -12.28 -10.74
C THR A 47 16.64 -13.55 -11.48
N GLN A 48 16.11 -13.36 -12.68
CA GLN A 48 15.99 -14.43 -13.66
C GLN A 48 17.16 -14.27 -14.65
N PRO A 49 18.09 -15.24 -14.76
CA PRO A 49 19.00 -15.28 -15.88
C PRO A 49 18.20 -15.48 -17.18
N VAL A 50 18.60 -14.78 -18.23
CA VAL A 50 18.01 -14.85 -19.56
C VAL A 50 18.21 -16.27 -20.12
N THR A 51 17.22 -17.14 -19.97
CA THR A 51 17.10 -18.35 -20.78
C THR A 51 15.98 -18.16 -21.79
N PRO A 52 16.22 -18.38 -23.10
CA PRO A 52 15.27 -18.07 -24.19
C PRO A 52 14.08 -19.04 -24.29
N LYS A 53 13.74 -19.75 -23.21
CA LYS A 53 12.49 -20.50 -23.12
C LYS A 53 11.59 -19.78 -22.14
N GLU A 54 10.53 -19.15 -22.66
CA GLU A 54 9.33 -18.83 -21.88
C GLU A 54 8.79 -20.16 -21.34
N ASP A 55 9.26 -20.52 -20.15
CA ASP A 55 8.73 -21.65 -19.41
C ASP A 55 7.37 -21.23 -18.86
N SER A 56 6.33 -21.40 -19.69
CA SER A 56 4.91 -21.14 -19.39
C SER A 56 4.36 -21.92 -18.20
N SER A 57 5.20 -22.73 -17.53
CA SER A 57 4.83 -23.58 -16.40
C SER A 57 5.11 -22.97 -15.02
N LYS A 58 5.82 -21.84 -14.91
CA LYS A 58 6.22 -21.28 -13.60
C LYS A 58 5.26 -20.17 -13.11
N PRO A 59 4.78 -20.24 -11.86
CA PRO A 59 3.96 -19.18 -11.28
C PRO A 59 4.81 -17.91 -11.12
N TYR A 60 4.34 -16.80 -11.68
CA TYR A 60 4.98 -15.49 -11.56
C TYR A 60 4.79 -14.85 -10.18
N LEU A 61 3.77 -15.30 -9.42
CA LEU A 61 3.36 -14.74 -8.16
C LEU A 61 3.26 -15.80 -7.06
N LYS A 62 3.76 -15.48 -5.87
CA LYS A 62 3.65 -16.30 -4.66
C LYS A 62 3.01 -15.51 -3.53
N TYR A 63 2.16 -16.16 -2.75
CA TYR A 63 1.63 -15.68 -1.50
C TYR A 63 2.16 -16.50 -0.32
N PHE A 64 2.55 -15.84 0.76
CA PHE A 64 2.87 -16.49 2.03
C PHE A 64 2.72 -15.51 3.21
N ARG A 65 2.76 -16.06 4.42
CA ARG A 65 2.66 -15.30 5.67
C ARG A 65 3.73 -15.71 6.66
N PHE A 66 4.03 -14.82 7.59
CA PHE A 66 4.81 -15.10 8.78
C PHE A 66 3.92 -15.05 10.01
N PHE A 67 4.04 -16.06 10.85
CA PHE A 67 3.39 -16.10 12.16
C PHE A 67 4.18 -15.25 13.18
N PRO A 68 3.58 -14.86 14.31
CA PRO A 68 4.26 -14.09 15.35
C PRO A 68 5.54 -14.74 15.92
N ASP A 69 5.68 -16.07 15.79
CA ASP A 69 6.89 -16.81 16.17
C ASP A 69 7.99 -16.80 15.09
N GLY A 70 7.80 -16.05 14.00
CA GLY A 70 8.73 -15.93 12.89
C GLY A 70 8.70 -17.10 11.91
N LYS A 71 7.81 -18.10 12.10
CA LYS A 71 7.67 -19.20 11.14
C LYS A 71 6.97 -18.72 9.87
N LYS A 72 7.50 -19.10 8.72
CA LYS A 72 6.90 -18.87 7.40
C LYS A 72 5.85 -19.96 7.12
N SER A 73 4.72 -19.60 6.51
CA SER A 73 3.81 -20.57 5.91
C SER A 73 4.43 -21.23 4.67
N PRO A 74 3.86 -22.34 4.17
CA PRO A 74 4.09 -22.78 2.81
C PRO A 74 3.79 -21.67 1.79
N ASP A 75 4.48 -21.71 0.66
CA ASP A 75 4.21 -20.83 -0.48
C ASP A 75 2.94 -21.28 -1.20
N ILE A 76 2.11 -20.31 -1.56
CA ILE A 76 0.96 -20.52 -2.44
C ILE A 76 1.28 -19.90 -3.78
N ASP A 77 1.41 -20.76 -4.79
CA ASP A 77 1.70 -20.36 -6.15
C ASP A 77 0.42 -19.85 -6.82
N ILE A 78 0.44 -18.60 -7.27
CA ILE A 78 -0.68 -17.95 -7.95
C ILE A 78 -0.31 -17.81 -9.44
N PRO A 79 -0.89 -18.63 -10.32
CA PRO A 79 -0.59 -18.57 -11.74
C PRO A 79 -1.11 -17.27 -12.34
N LEU A 80 -0.24 -16.55 -13.03
CA LEU A 80 -0.60 -15.37 -13.83
C LEU A 80 -0.27 -15.66 -15.29
N PRO A 81 -1.09 -15.17 -16.25
CA PRO A 81 -0.83 -15.40 -17.68
C PRO A 81 0.43 -14.67 -18.17
N VAL A 82 0.77 -13.54 -17.51
CA VAL A 82 1.92 -12.71 -17.82
C VAL A 82 2.57 -12.22 -16.52
N PRO A 83 3.88 -11.92 -16.52
CA PRO A 83 4.55 -11.33 -15.36
C PRO A 83 4.09 -9.88 -15.16
N THR A 84 3.05 -9.67 -14.35
CA THR A 84 2.50 -8.36 -14.01
C THR A 84 3.33 -7.68 -12.92
N MET A 85 3.53 -6.37 -12.99
CA MET A 85 4.10 -5.54 -11.91
C MET A 85 3.03 -5.21 -10.86
N MET A 86 3.32 -5.54 -9.61
CA MET A 86 2.50 -5.40 -8.42
C MET A 86 3.41 -4.79 -7.36
N HIS A 87 3.33 -3.48 -7.20
CA HIS A 87 4.09 -2.76 -6.19
C HIS A 87 3.51 -2.99 -4.79
N ASP A 88 2.19 -3.11 -4.72
CA ASP A 88 1.43 -3.16 -3.48
C ASP A 88 0.27 -4.15 -3.57
N PHE A 89 -0.32 -4.48 -2.43
CA PHE A 89 -1.54 -5.29 -2.32
C PHE A 89 -2.30 -4.90 -1.06
N ALA A 90 -3.58 -5.28 -0.95
CA ALA A 90 -4.36 -4.98 0.25
C ALA A 90 -4.75 -6.25 1.00
N ILE A 91 -5.18 -6.09 2.24
CA ILE A 91 -5.75 -7.13 3.08
C ILE A 91 -7.10 -6.65 3.58
N THR A 92 -8.01 -7.57 3.87
CA THR A 92 -9.29 -7.32 4.57
C THR A 92 -9.25 -8.00 5.95
N GLU A 93 -10.36 -8.45 6.54
CA GLU A 93 -10.30 -9.31 7.72
C GLU A 93 -9.84 -10.73 7.31
N ASN A 94 -10.46 -11.29 6.27
CA ASN A 94 -10.34 -12.68 5.83
C ASN A 94 -9.56 -12.87 4.52
N PHE A 95 -9.43 -11.84 3.69
CA PHE A 95 -8.89 -11.95 2.34
C PHE A 95 -7.62 -11.12 2.11
N VAL A 96 -6.86 -11.56 1.11
CA VAL A 96 -5.79 -10.83 0.44
C VAL A 96 -6.37 -10.34 -0.88
N VAL A 97 -6.09 -9.08 -1.21
CA VAL A 97 -6.57 -8.41 -2.42
C VAL A 97 -5.38 -8.11 -3.32
N ILE A 98 -5.31 -8.83 -4.44
CA ILE A 98 -4.15 -8.87 -5.34
C ILE A 98 -4.45 -8.05 -6.60
N PRO A 99 -3.79 -6.91 -6.84
CA PRO A 99 -4.03 -6.10 -8.04
C PRO A 99 -3.28 -6.64 -9.28
N ASP A 100 -3.93 -7.45 -10.12
CA ASP A 100 -3.39 -7.87 -11.42
C ASP A 100 -3.75 -6.83 -12.49
N GLN A 101 -2.90 -5.81 -12.62
CA GLN A 101 -3.12 -4.61 -13.43
C GLN A 101 -2.30 -4.61 -14.73
N GLN A 102 -2.34 -3.50 -15.48
CA GLN A 102 -1.84 -3.42 -16.87
C GLN A 102 -0.34 -3.18 -17.05
N VAL A 103 0.41 -2.84 -15.99
CA VAL A 103 1.86 -2.70 -16.10
C VAL A 103 2.51 -4.07 -15.95
N VAL A 104 3.26 -4.51 -16.95
CA VAL A 104 3.84 -5.86 -17.02
C VAL A 104 5.33 -5.80 -17.34
N PHE A 105 6.03 -6.91 -17.09
CA PHE A 105 7.43 -7.07 -17.42
C PHE A 105 7.60 -7.77 -18.78
N LYS A 106 8.17 -7.09 -19.77
CA LYS A 106 8.59 -7.70 -21.06
C LYS A 106 10.10 -7.56 -21.22
N LEU A 107 10.84 -8.51 -20.66
CA LEU A 107 12.32 -8.48 -20.65
C LEU A 107 12.94 -8.44 -22.06
N GLN A 108 12.23 -8.93 -23.08
CA GLN A 108 12.69 -8.88 -24.48
C GLN A 108 12.87 -7.44 -24.98
N GLU A 109 12.17 -6.45 -24.42
CA GLU A 109 12.34 -5.04 -24.81
C GLU A 109 13.75 -4.53 -24.49
N MET A 110 14.41 -5.08 -23.47
CA MET A 110 15.79 -4.71 -23.14
C MET A 110 16.77 -5.06 -24.26
N LEU A 111 16.50 -6.13 -25.03
CA LEU A 111 17.34 -6.51 -26.18
C LEU A 111 17.28 -5.46 -27.30
N ARG A 112 16.22 -4.66 -27.33
CA ARG A 112 16.01 -3.54 -28.26
C ARG A 112 16.37 -2.18 -27.65
N GLY A 113 16.95 -2.16 -26.44
CA GLY A 113 17.27 -0.94 -25.70
C GLY A 113 16.07 -0.25 -25.04
N GLY A 114 14.90 -0.88 -25.01
CA GLY A 114 13.69 -0.36 -24.38
C GLY A 114 13.57 -0.71 -22.89
N SER A 115 12.62 -0.07 -22.20
CA SER A 115 12.28 -0.39 -20.81
C SER A 115 11.65 -1.80 -20.70
N PRO A 116 12.07 -2.63 -19.73
CA PRO A 116 11.41 -3.91 -19.47
C PRO A 116 10.03 -3.76 -18.81
N VAL A 117 9.68 -2.56 -18.34
CA VAL A 117 8.39 -2.27 -17.69
C VAL A 117 7.50 -1.55 -18.69
N ILE A 118 6.42 -2.21 -19.09
CA ILE A 118 5.57 -1.72 -20.18
C ILE A 118 4.10 -1.67 -19.76
N TYR A 119 3.39 -0.67 -20.26
CA TYR A 119 1.94 -0.58 -20.13
C TYR A 119 1.26 -1.40 -21.25
N ASP A 120 0.67 -2.54 -20.90
CA ASP A 120 -0.08 -3.39 -21.83
C ASP A 120 -1.56 -2.98 -21.86
N LYS A 121 -1.91 -2.15 -22.85
CA LYS A 121 -3.28 -1.65 -23.06
C LYS A 121 -4.32 -2.76 -23.29
N ASN A 122 -3.90 -3.93 -23.78
CA ASN A 122 -4.80 -5.04 -24.08
C ASN A 122 -5.08 -5.91 -22.85
N LYS A 123 -4.22 -5.86 -21.84
CA LYS A 123 -4.46 -6.55 -20.57
C LYS A 123 -5.65 -5.91 -19.86
N LYS A 124 -6.58 -6.71 -19.39
CA LYS A 124 -7.65 -6.24 -18.50
C LYS A 124 -7.14 -6.22 -17.07
N SER A 125 -7.24 -5.07 -16.40
CA SER A 125 -7.03 -4.98 -14.97
C SER A 125 -8.10 -5.76 -14.19
N ARG A 126 -7.69 -6.44 -13.13
CA ARG A 126 -8.56 -7.24 -12.26
C ARG A 126 -7.96 -7.34 -10.85
N PHE A 127 -8.79 -7.73 -9.88
CA PHE A 127 -8.36 -7.99 -8.51
C PHE A 127 -8.61 -9.46 -8.16
N GLY A 128 -7.58 -10.11 -7.62
CA GLY A 128 -7.67 -11.47 -7.09
C GLY A 128 -7.98 -11.43 -5.61
N ILE A 129 -9.04 -12.12 -5.18
CA ILE A 129 -9.49 -12.20 -3.79
C ILE A 129 -9.19 -13.61 -3.30
N LEU A 130 -8.18 -13.73 -2.45
CA LEU A 130 -7.71 -15.01 -1.92
C LEU A 130 -7.91 -15.05 -0.41
N ASN A 131 -8.47 -16.14 0.12
CA ASN A 131 -8.55 -16.32 1.57
C ASN A 131 -7.13 -16.34 2.16
N LYS A 132 -6.87 -15.53 3.19
CA LYS A 132 -5.54 -15.45 3.85
C LYS A 132 -5.08 -16.78 4.45
N ASN A 133 -6.03 -17.66 4.75
CA ASN A 133 -5.82 -19.00 5.28
C ASN A 133 -5.90 -20.10 4.22
N ALA A 134 -5.97 -19.74 2.93
CA ALA A 134 -5.90 -20.70 1.85
C ALA A 134 -4.61 -21.54 1.96
N THR A 135 -4.65 -22.74 1.40
CA THR A 135 -3.49 -23.64 1.26
C THR A 135 -3.05 -23.79 -0.19
N ASP A 136 -3.89 -23.39 -1.14
CA ASP A 136 -3.59 -23.30 -2.56
C ASP A 136 -4.34 -22.12 -3.20
N ALA A 137 -4.16 -21.88 -4.51
CA ALA A 137 -4.76 -20.77 -5.22
C ALA A 137 -6.05 -21.14 -5.97
N LYS A 138 -6.66 -22.32 -5.75
CA LYS A 138 -7.80 -22.79 -6.56
C LYS A 138 -9.06 -21.94 -6.35
N ASP A 139 -9.26 -21.47 -5.12
CA ASP A 139 -10.45 -20.71 -4.72
C ASP A 139 -10.25 -19.19 -4.84
N ILE A 140 -9.24 -18.74 -5.61
CA ILE A 140 -9.06 -17.32 -5.87
C ILE A 140 -10.22 -16.80 -6.73
N ILE A 141 -10.88 -15.74 -6.26
CA ILE A 141 -11.95 -15.09 -7.01
C ILE A 141 -11.35 -13.90 -7.77
N TRP A 142 -11.41 -13.92 -9.10
CA TRP A 142 -10.97 -12.81 -9.93
C TRP A 142 -12.14 -11.90 -10.30
N VAL A 143 -12.03 -10.62 -9.96
CA VAL A 143 -13.03 -9.59 -10.27
C VAL A 143 -12.45 -8.62 -11.30
N GLU A 144 -13.06 -8.51 -12.47
CA GLU A 144 -12.58 -7.58 -13.51
C GLU A 144 -12.78 -6.12 -13.07
N SER A 145 -11.76 -5.28 -13.28
CA SER A 145 -11.78 -3.83 -13.01
C SER A 145 -11.12 -3.04 -14.15
N PRO A 146 -11.82 -2.88 -15.29
CA PRO A 146 -11.27 -2.21 -16.47
C PRO A 146 -10.84 -0.77 -16.19
N GLY A 147 -9.72 -0.34 -16.78
CA GLY A 147 -9.22 1.04 -16.65
C GLY A 147 -8.74 1.42 -15.24
N THR A 148 -8.48 0.42 -14.39
CA THR A 148 -7.98 0.62 -13.03
C THR A 148 -6.50 0.25 -12.96
N PHE A 149 -5.66 1.23 -12.65
CA PHE A 149 -4.28 0.99 -12.21
C PHE A 149 -4.05 1.83 -10.96
N CYS A 150 -3.63 1.21 -9.87
CA CYS A 150 -3.38 1.89 -8.61
C CYS A 150 -2.04 1.36 -8.08
N PHE A 151 -1.06 2.26 -7.96
CA PHE A 151 0.30 1.91 -7.55
C PHE A 151 0.34 1.54 -6.06
N HIS A 152 -0.49 2.19 -5.24
CA HIS A 152 -0.68 1.90 -3.83
C HIS A 152 -2.15 1.64 -3.51
N LEU A 153 -2.38 0.69 -2.60
CA LEU A 153 -3.69 0.38 -2.03
C LEU A 153 -3.64 0.69 -0.53
N TRP A 154 -4.36 1.72 -0.10
CA TRP A 154 -4.24 2.27 1.24
C TRP A 154 -4.92 1.39 2.30
N ASN A 155 -6.08 0.83 1.97
CA ASN A 155 -6.79 -0.12 2.82
C ASN A 155 -7.85 -0.90 2.02
N ALA A 156 -8.33 -2.00 2.59
CA ALA A 156 -9.50 -2.70 2.07
C ALA A 156 -10.30 -3.32 3.23
N TRP A 157 -11.59 -3.55 3.01
CA TRP A 157 -12.46 -4.23 3.97
C TRP A 157 -13.59 -5.00 3.27
N GLU A 158 -14.24 -5.88 4.03
CA GLU A 158 -15.37 -6.68 3.57
C GLU A 158 -16.69 -6.01 3.94
N GLU A 159 -17.66 -6.05 3.04
CA GLU A 159 -19.08 -5.76 3.28
C GLU A 159 -19.89 -7.03 2.95
N PRO A 160 -20.05 -7.96 3.92
CA PRO A 160 -20.69 -9.25 3.69
C PRO A 160 -22.14 -9.14 3.22
N GLU A 161 -22.86 -8.11 3.65
CA GLU A 161 -24.27 -7.87 3.31
C GLU A 161 -24.46 -7.66 1.80
N SER A 162 -23.50 -7.02 1.13
CA SER A 162 -23.48 -6.76 -0.31
C SER A 162 -22.66 -7.78 -1.11
N ASN A 163 -21.94 -8.69 -0.43
CA ASN A 163 -20.94 -9.58 -1.01
C ASN A 163 -19.82 -8.81 -1.73
N GLU A 164 -19.41 -7.68 -1.15
CA GLU A 164 -18.39 -6.82 -1.73
C GLU A 164 -17.13 -6.75 -0.87
N VAL A 165 -16.00 -6.58 -1.54
CA VAL A 165 -14.76 -6.09 -0.94
C VAL A 165 -14.56 -4.66 -1.41
N VAL A 166 -14.44 -3.73 -0.48
CA VAL A 166 -14.14 -2.33 -0.76
C VAL A 166 -12.63 -2.12 -0.67
N VAL A 167 -12.06 -1.48 -1.68
CA VAL A 167 -10.62 -1.19 -1.79
C VAL A 167 -10.43 0.31 -1.98
N ILE A 168 -9.60 0.91 -1.14
CA ILE A 168 -9.23 2.32 -1.24
C ILE A 168 -7.82 2.40 -1.82
N GLY A 169 -7.66 3.06 -2.95
CA GLY A 169 -6.37 3.18 -3.62
C GLY A 169 -6.22 4.48 -4.40
N SER A 170 -4.97 4.89 -4.65
CA SER A 170 -4.67 6.04 -5.52
C SER A 170 -4.44 5.55 -6.94
N CYS A 171 -5.44 5.73 -7.80
CA CYS A 171 -5.43 5.21 -9.16
C CYS A 171 -4.88 6.23 -10.14
N MET A 172 -3.97 5.79 -10.99
CA MET A 172 -3.13 6.65 -11.81
C MET A 172 -3.55 6.63 -13.27
N THR A 173 -3.40 7.77 -13.93
CA THR A 173 -3.59 7.88 -15.37
C THR A 173 -2.56 8.87 -15.95
N PRO A 174 -1.74 8.45 -16.93
CA PRO A 174 -1.59 7.07 -17.41
C PRO A 174 -0.97 6.12 -16.35
N PRO A 175 -1.17 4.78 -16.47
CA PRO A 175 -0.67 3.79 -15.50
C PRO A 175 0.85 3.78 -15.29
N ASP A 176 1.62 4.10 -16.32
CA ASP A 176 3.08 3.98 -16.36
C ASP A 176 3.82 5.31 -16.19
N SER A 177 3.13 6.38 -15.78
CA SER A 177 3.74 7.70 -15.52
C SER A 177 4.87 7.71 -14.48
N ILE A 178 5.01 6.67 -13.66
CA ILE A 178 6.14 6.55 -12.72
C ILE A 178 7.41 6.09 -13.44
N PHE A 179 7.26 5.32 -14.51
CA PHE A 179 8.34 4.66 -15.22
C PHE A 179 8.75 5.36 -16.52
N ASN A 180 7.84 6.18 -17.07
CA ASN A 180 8.02 6.86 -18.34
C ASN A 180 7.78 8.37 -18.18
N ASP A 181 8.65 9.17 -18.79
CA ASP A 181 8.45 10.61 -18.91
C ASP A 181 7.35 10.86 -19.95
N TYR A 182 6.16 11.25 -19.47
CA TYR A 182 5.04 11.67 -20.31
C TYR A 182 4.99 13.20 -20.39
N ASP A 183 4.70 13.74 -21.57
CA ASP A 183 4.31 15.15 -21.77
C ASP A 183 2.94 15.46 -21.13
N GLU A 184 2.12 14.43 -20.86
CA GLU A 184 0.82 14.59 -20.20
C GLU A 184 0.93 14.69 -18.67
N SER A 185 0.11 15.57 -18.08
CA SER A 185 0.02 15.72 -16.63
C SER A 185 -0.49 14.43 -15.97
N LEU A 186 0.37 13.76 -15.20
CA LEU A 186 0.00 12.65 -14.34
C LEU A 186 -1.20 13.03 -13.46
N LYS A 187 -2.22 12.17 -13.45
CA LYS A 187 -3.33 12.23 -12.49
C LYS A 187 -3.28 11.07 -11.52
N SER A 188 -3.41 11.38 -10.23
CA SER A 188 -3.47 10.41 -9.13
C SER A 188 -4.74 10.61 -8.33
N VAL A 189 -5.74 9.78 -8.59
CA VAL A 189 -7.09 9.94 -8.05
C VAL A 189 -7.33 8.94 -6.93
N LEU A 190 -7.49 9.43 -5.70
CA LEU A 190 -7.98 8.62 -4.60
C LEU A 190 -9.38 8.09 -4.93
N SER A 191 -9.48 6.77 -5.04
CA SER A 191 -10.67 6.07 -5.54
C SER A 191 -11.13 5.01 -4.55
N GLU A 192 -12.44 4.85 -4.45
CA GLU A 192 -13.09 3.68 -3.88
C GLU A 192 -13.38 2.70 -5.03
N ILE A 193 -12.94 1.46 -4.88
CA ILE A 193 -13.19 0.36 -5.81
C ILE A 193 -13.99 -0.69 -5.05
N ARG A 194 -15.20 -1.00 -5.51
CA ARG A 194 -16.04 -2.06 -4.93
C ARG A 194 -15.97 -3.29 -5.81
N LEU A 195 -15.64 -4.43 -5.21
CA LEU A 195 -15.41 -5.71 -5.89
C LEU A 195 -16.51 -6.69 -5.47
N ASN A 196 -17.46 -6.98 -6.35
CA ASN A 196 -18.55 -7.88 -6.02
C ASN A 196 -18.16 -9.34 -6.28
N LEU A 197 -18.02 -10.11 -5.21
CA LEU A 197 -17.49 -11.48 -5.25
C LEU A 197 -18.45 -12.48 -5.91
N LYS A 198 -19.76 -12.18 -5.89
CA LYS A 198 -20.80 -13.04 -6.47
C LYS A 198 -20.93 -12.85 -7.98
N THR A 199 -20.86 -11.60 -8.45
CA THR A 199 -21.07 -11.25 -9.86
C THR A 199 -19.78 -11.15 -10.67
N GLY A 200 -18.63 -11.04 -10.00
CA GLY A 200 -17.33 -10.83 -10.66
C GLY A 200 -17.17 -9.44 -11.28
N LYS A 201 -18.10 -8.52 -11.01
CA LYS A 201 -18.06 -7.13 -11.50
C LYS A 201 -17.48 -6.19 -10.44
N SER A 202 -16.89 -5.10 -10.90
CA SER A 202 -16.45 -4.01 -10.02
C SER A 202 -17.08 -2.68 -10.39
N THR A 203 -17.11 -1.78 -9.41
CA THR A 203 -17.35 -0.36 -9.63
C THR A 203 -16.16 0.44 -9.10
N ARG A 204 -15.96 1.63 -9.65
CA ARG A 204 -14.92 2.56 -9.20
C ARG A 204 -15.50 3.97 -9.19
N ARG A 205 -15.26 4.71 -8.11
CA ARG A 205 -15.59 6.13 -8.02
C ARG A 205 -14.45 6.92 -7.39
N PRO A 206 -14.23 8.19 -7.78
CA PRO A 206 -13.38 9.08 -7.00
C PRO A 206 -14.02 9.34 -5.63
N ILE A 207 -13.20 9.41 -4.57
CA ILE A 207 -13.66 9.78 -3.22
C ILE A 207 -13.93 11.28 -3.16
N ILE A 208 -13.02 12.08 -3.71
CA ILE A 208 -13.16 13.53 -3.80
C ILE A 208 -13.93 13.84 -5.08
N GLN A 209 -15.20 14.21 -4.95
CA GLN A 209 -16.09 14.45 -6.10
C GLN A 209 -15.93 15.84 -6.71
N GLU A 210 -15.65 16.85 -5.89
CA GLU A 210 -15.49 18.23 -6.35
C GLU A 210 -14.14 18.42 -7.04
N SER A 211 -14.18 18.76 -8.33
CA SER A 211 -12.98 18.96 -9.15
C SER A 211 -12.09 20.11 -8.66
N SER A 212 -12.67 21.14 -8.02
CA SER A 212 -11.94 22.26 -7.40
C SER A 212 -11.07 21.83 -6.22
N ASN A 213 -11.43 20.73 -5.55
CA ASN A 213 -10.70 20.16 -4.43
C ASN A 213 -9.76 19.02 -4.84
N HIS A 214 -9.75 18.65 -6.13
CA HIS A 214 -8.87 17.62 -6.64
C HIS A 214 -7.41 18.01 -6.41
N VAL A 215 -6.70 17.11 -5.74
CA VAL A 215 -5.25 17.18 -5.55
C VAL A 215 -4.65 15.83 -5.85
N ASN A 216 -3.43 15.81 -6.37
CA ASN A 216 -2.70 14.57 -6.60
C ASN A 216 -2.30 13.93 -5.27
N LEU A 217 -3.09 12.97 -4.80
CA LEU A 217 -2.85 12.24 -3.57
C LEU A 217 -2.04 10.97 -3.83
N LYS A 218 -0.87 10.89 -3.20
CA LYS A 218 0.13 9.83 -3.35
C LYS A 218 0.41 9.17 -1.99
N ALA A 219 1.65 8.71 -1.79
CA ALA A 219 2.19 8.08 -0.58
C ALA A 219 1.52 8.57 0.70
N GLY A 220 1.10 7.65 1.56
CA GLY A 220 0.42 7.96 2.80
C GLY A 220 -0.08 6.71 3.48
N MET A 221 -1.05 6.88 4.39
CA MET A 221 -1.57 5.76 5.17
C MET A 221 -2.94 6.03 5.78
N VAL A 222 -3.55 4.95 6.24
CA VAL A 222 -4.69 4.96 7.16
C VAL A 222 -4.22 4.65 8.58
N ASN A 223 -5.13 4.72 9.56
CA ASN A 223 -4.83 4.25 10.90
C ASN A 223 -4.48 2.74 10.87
N ARG A 224 -3.24 2.41 11.23
CA ARG A 224 -2.72 1.04 11.19
C ARG A 224 -3.51 0.04 12.05
N ASN A 225 -4.17 0.51 13.12
CA ASN A 225 -5.01 -0.35 13.97
C ASN A 225 -6.31 -0.80 13.28
N ARG A 226 -6.61 -0.22 12.11
CA ARG A 226 -7.78 -0.50 11.28
C ARG A 226 -7.43 -1.15 9.94
N LEU A 227 -6.18 -1.55 9.71
CA LEU A 227 -5.81 -2.26 8.47
C LEU A 227 -6.66 -3.51 8.29
N GLY A 228 -7.24 -3.66 7.10
CA GLY A 228 -8.14 -4.74 6.77
C GLY A 228 -9.59 -4.57 7.25
N ARG A 229 -9.89 -3.43 7.88
CA ARG A 229 -11.22 -3.08 8.39
C ARG A 229 -11.61 -1.71 7.88
N GLN A 230 -12.90 -1.40 7.95
CA GLN A 230 -13.41 -0.10 7.55
C GLN A 230 -12.69 1.03 8.30
N THR A 231 -12.27 2.02 7.53
CA THR A 231 -11.58 3.23 7.98
C THR A 231 -12.28 4.45 7.42
N ASN A 232 -12.44 5.47 8.23
CA ASN A 232 -13.01 6.76 7.86
C ASN A 232 -11.97 7.72 7.29
N TYR A 233 -10.71 7.62 7.72
CA TYR A 233 -9.70 8.62 7.37
C TYR A 233 -8.46 8.04 6.69
N ALA A 234 -8.00 8.76 5.66
CA ALA A 234 -6.69 8.56 5.06
C ALA A 234 -5.86 9.84 5.15
N TYR A 235 -4.56 9.69 5.36
CA TYR A 235 -3.57 10.77 5.40
C TYR A 235 -2.61 10.59 4.24
N LEU A 236 -2.69 11.45 3.23
CA LEU A 236 -2.02 11.25 1.94
C LEU A 236 -1.20 12.48 1.53
N ALA A 237 -0.01 12.25 0.98
CA ALA A 237 0.86 13.30 0.46
C ALA A 237 0.21 14.05 -0.72
N ILE A 238 0.30 15.38 -0.69
CA ILE A 238 -0.13 16.26 -1.80
C ILE A 238 1.07 16.45 -2.73
N ALA A 239 1.08 15.75 -3.86
CA ALA A 239 2.18 15.72 -4.82
C ALA A 239 2.08 16.87 -5.84
N GLU A 240 2.09 18.10 -5.35
CA GLU A 240 1.96 19.33 -6.14
C GLU A 240 2.99 20.38 -5.72
N PRO A 241 3.87 20.87 -6.63
CA PRO A 241 4.04 20.44 -8.01
C PRO A 241 4.68 19.05 -8.09
N TRP A 242 4.23 18.20 -9.03
CA TRP A 242 4.86 16.90 -9.27
C TRP A 242 6.36 17.06 -9.66
N PRO A 243 7.28 16.24 -9.12
CA PRO A 243 7.10 15.14 -8.16
C PRO A 243 7.24 15.54 -6.69
N LYS A 244 7.30 16.83 -6.37
CA LYS A 244 7.50 17.34 -5.00
C LYS A 244 6.21 17.27 -4.18
N VAL A 245 6.35 17.02 -2.88
CA VAL A 245 5.23 16.95 -1.94
C VAL A 245 5.15 18.24 -1.13
N SER A 246 4.17 19.11 -1.39
CA SER A 246 4.02 20.41 -0.72
C SER A 246 3.30 20.35 0.63
N GLY A 247 2.75 19.20 0.98
CA GLY A 247 1.96 19.00 2.18
C GLY A 247 1.34 17.62 2.24
N PHE A 248 0.37 17.46 3.13
CA PHE A 248 -0.47 16.27 3.18
C PHE A 248 -1.93 16.65 3.42
N ALA A 249 -2.84 15.74 3.10
CA ALA A 249 -4.26 15.89 3.30
C ALA A 249 -4.79 14.81 4.23
N LYS A 250 -5.67 15.19 5.15
CA LYS A 250 -6.63 14.28 5.79
C LYS A 250 -7.87 14.23 4.92
N VAL A 251 -8.24 13.03 4.48
CA VAL A 251 -9.43 12.80 3.65
C VAL A 251 -10.41 11.95 4.43
N ASP A 252 -11.66 12.41 4.53
CA ASP A 252 -12.79 11.59 4.94
C ASP A 252 -13.24 10.73 3.76
N LEU A 253 -13.13 9.42 3.89
CA LEU A 253 -13.35 8.45 2.82
C LEU A 253 -14.83 8.30 2.44
N PHE A 254 -15.74 8.70 3.33
CA PHE A 254 -17.19 8.60 3.12
C PHE A 254 -17.78 9.90 2.58
N THR A 255 -17.42 11.02 3.20
CA THR A 255 -17.94 12.34 2.79
C THR A 255 -17.15 12.96 1.64
N GLY A 256 -15.89 12.54 1.46
CA GLY A 256 -14.97 13.16 0.50
C GLY A 256 -14.39 14.49 0.98
N GLU A 257 -14.64 14.91 2.24
CA GLU A 257 -14.07 16.13 2.82
C GLU A 257 -12.53 16.05 2.86
N VAL A 258 -11.86 17.11 2.43
CA VAL A 258 -10.41 17.21 2.39
C VAL A 258 -9.93 18.36 3.25
N LYS A 259 -9.12 18.06 4.27
CA LYS A 259 -8.40 19.05 5.07
C LYS A 259 -6.92 19.00 4.74
N LYS A 260 -6.35 20.10 4.27
CA LYS A 260 -4.97 20.18 3.78
C LYS A 260 -4.06 20.82 4.83
N TYR A 261 -2.87 20.25 4.99
CA TYR A 261 -1.77 20.84 5.76
C TYR A 261 -0.60 21.11 4.79
N ILE A 262 -0.27 22.39 4.59
CA ILE A 262 0.71 22.83 3.60
C ILE A 262 1.97 23.34 4.30
N TYR A 263 3.15 22.84 3.90
CA TYR A 263 4.42 23.13 4.58
C TYR A 263 4.94 24.57 4.42
N SER A 264 4.31 25.38 3.56
CA SER A 264 4.70 26.70 3.06
C SER A 264 5.72 26.72 1.90
N ASN A 265 5.98 27.91 1.35
CA ASN A 265 6.66 28.08 0.07
C ASN A 265 8.11 27.51 0.05
N LYS A 266 8.41 26.69 -0.96
CA LYS A 266 9.69 25.96 -1.17
C LYS A 266 10.05 24.98 -0.06
N ARG A 267 9.05 24.48 0.67
CA ARG A 267 9.21 23.43 1.67
C ARG A 267 8.46 22.20 1.22
N TYR A 268 9.15 21.07 1.21
CA TYR A 268 8.63 19.83 0.66
C TYR A 268 8.91 18.66 1.59
N GLY A 269 8.01 17.69 1.61
CA GLY A 269 8.13 16.51 2.45
C GLY A 269 8.05 15.21 1.64
N GLY A 270 7.44 14.20 2.25
CA GLY A 270 7.19 12.89 1.65
C GLY A 270 5.95 12.27 2.26
N GLU A 271 6.01 10.96 2.56
CA GLU A 271 4.92 10.21 3.19
C GLU A 271 4.57 10.76 4.59
N PRO A 272 3.32 11.17 4.85
CA PRO A 272 2.86 11.48 6.20
C PRO A 272 2.64 10.20 7.01
N PHE A 273 3.23 10.11 8.20
CA PHE A 273 3.08 8.94 9.07
C PHE A 273 2.07 9.18 10.21
N PHE A 274 0.91 8.52 10.17
CA PHE A 274 -0.04 8.49 11.28
C PHE A 274 0.41 7.57 12.42
N LEU A 275 0.59 8.16 13.59
CA LEU A 275 0.91 7.50 14.85
C LEU A 275 -0.29 7.64 15.80
N PRO A 276 -1.05 6.56 16.08
CA PRO A 276 -2.15 6.62 17.03
C PRO A 276 -1.62 6.88 18.45
N THR A 277 -2.36 7.64 19.26
CA THR A 277 -2.00 7.92 20.66
C THR A 277 -1.92 6.63 21.47
N ASN A 278 -2.86 5.71 21.24
CA ASN A 278 -2.97 4.41 21.89
C ASN A 278 -3.45 3.32 20.92
N GLN A 279 -3.37 2.04 21.32
CA GLN A 279 -3.93 0.95 20.52
C GLN A 279 -5.47 0.96 20.48
N ASN A 280 -6.09 1.44 21.55
CA ASN A 280 -7.54 1.54 21.72
C ASN A 280 -7.97 3.01 21.77
N CYS A 281 -7.69 3.77 20.72
CA CYS A 281 -8.18 5.15 20.62
C CYS A 281 -9.71 5.17 20.54
N GLU A 282 -10.33 6.16 21.19
CA GLU A 282 -11.79 6.36 21.15
C GLU A 282 -12.26 6.78 19.75
N THR A 283 -11.51 7.67 19.08
CA THR A 283 -11.75 8.05 17.69
C THR A 283 -10.63 7.55 16.79
N GLU A 284 -10.96 7.26 15.53
CA GLU A 284 -9.99 6.71 14.56
C GLU A 284 -8.81 7.65 14.28
N ASP A 285 -9.03 8.95 14.37
CA ASP A 285 -8.07 10.01 14.08
C ASP A 285 -7.37 10.57 15.34
N ASP A 286 -7.55 9.95 16.51
CA ASP A 286 -6.82 10.30 17.72
C ASP A 286 -5.36 9.82 17.62
N GLY A 287 -4.50 10.76 17.27
CA GLY A 287 -3.08 10.54 17.05
C GLY A 287 -2.40 11.73 16.43
N TYR A 288 -1.20 11.47 15.92
CA TYR A 288 -0.30 12.48 15.37
C TYR A 288 0.15 12.08 13.97
N ILE A 289 0.33 13.07 13.10
CA ILE A 289 1.06 12.91 11.85
C ILE A 289 2.50 13.34 12.07
N LEU A 290 3.42 12.43 11.77
CA LEU A 290 4.85 12.67 11.72
C LEU A 290 5.25 12.88 10.25
N ALA A 291 5.85 14.02 9.94
CA ALA A 291 6.26 14.34 8.58
C ALA A 291 7.63 14.99 8.54
N PHE A 292 8.54 14.43 7.74
CA PHE A 292 9.79 15.13 7.42
C PHE A 292 9.52 16.25 6.43
N VAL A 293 10.09 17.42 6.70
CA VAL A 293 9.99 18.61 5.87
C VAL A 293 11.39 19.12 5.58
N HIS A 294 11.70 19.25 4.30
CA HIS A 294 12.92 19.85 3.78
C HIS A 294 12.63 21.25 3.26
N ASP A 295 13.37 22.24 3.75
CA ASP A 295 13.35 23.61 3.23
C ASP A 295 14.44 23.79 2.19
N GLU A 296 14.06 23.95 0.92
CA GLU A 296 15.00 24.13 -0.19
C GLU A 296 15.69 25.51 -0.18
N LYS A 297 15.19 26.49 0.58
CA LYS A 297 15.85 27.80 0.73
C LYS A 297 17.04 27.72 1.67
N THR A 298 16.87 27.03 2.80
CA THR A 298 17.87 26.97 3.88
C THR A 298 18.66 25.67 3.88
N TRP A 299 18.28 24.69 3.07
CA TRP A 299 18.81 23.33 3.03
C TRP A 299 18.70 22.56 4.36
N LYS A 300 17.80 23.01 5.25
CA LYS A 300 17.55 22.38 6.54
C LYS A 300 16.37 21.41 6.45
N SER A 301 16.33 20.46 7.39
CA SER A 301 15.22 19.53 7.54
C SER A 301 14.70 19.53 8.96
N GLU A 302 13.41 19.27 9.10
CA GLU A 302 12.75 19.09 10.38
C GLU A 302 11.76 17.92 10.33
N LEU A 303 11.43 17.38 11.49
CA LEU A 303 10.31 16.47 11.70
C LEU A 303 9.18 17.28 12.34
N GLN A 304 8.08 17.45 11.61
CA GLN A 304 6.87 18.08 12.13
C GLN A 304 5.97 17.03 12.78
N ILE A 305 5.40 17.38 13.93
CA ILE A 305 4.42 16.61 14.68
C ILE A 305 3.12 17.41 14.65
N VAL A 306 2.15 16.91 13.89
CA VAL A 306 0.88 17.58 13.63
C VAL A 306 -0.24 16.76 14.25
N ASN A 307 -1.17 17.39 14.97
CA ASN A 307 -2.33 16.71 15.51
C ASN A 307 -3.22 16.18 14.37
N ALA A 308 -3.47 14.87 14.34
CA ALA A 308 -4.15 14.23 13.21
C ALA A 308 -5.66 14.53 13.14
N LYS A 309 -6.24 15.07 14.21
CA LYS A 309 -7.66 15.44 14.28
C LYS A 309 -7.92 16.81 13.68
N ASN A 310 -7.17 17.82 14.14
CA ASN A 310 -7.39 19.24 13.79
C ASN A 310 -6.32 19.82 12.83
N LEU A 311 -5.31 19.04 12.46
CA LEU A 311 -4.17 19.42 11.61
C LEU A 311 -3.36 20.62 12.12
N GLN A 312 -3.35 20.88 13.42
CA GLN A 312 -2.49 21.90 14.03
C GLN A 312 -1.09 21.34 14.29
N LEU A 313 -0.07 22.12 13.94
CA LEU A 313 1.32 21.82 14.27
C LEU A 313 1.53 21.95 15.79
N GLU A 314 1.91 20.87 16.46
CA GLU A 314 2.15 20.86 17.92
C GLU A 314 3.64 20.93 18.26
N ALA A 315 4.49 20.33 17.43
CA ALA A 315 5.94 20.39 17.61
C ALA A 315 6.69 20.30 16.29
N SER A 316 7.90 20.88 16.27
CA SER A 316 8.87 20.71 15.18
C SER A 316 10.25 20.40 15.75
N VAL A 317 10.85 19.31 15.27
CA VAL A 317 12.18 18.86 15.67
C VAL A 317 13.16 19.17 14.55
N ARG A 318 14.07 20.12 14.77
CA ARG A 318 15.13 20.44 13.82
C ARG A 318 16.14 19.30 13.75
N LEU A 319 16.52 18.91 12.53
CA LEU A 319 17.48 17.85 12.30
C LEU A 319 18.88 18.43 12.05
N PRO A 320 19.95 17.76 12.53
CA PRO A 320 21.32 18.25 12.36
C PRO A 320 21.83 18.14 10.92
N SER A 321 21.09 17.48 10.04
CA SER A 321 21.46 17.25 8.65
C SER A 321 20.24 17.19 7.76
N ARG A 322 20.45 17.39 6.45
CA ARG A 322 19.41 17.26 5.44
C ARG A 322 18.91 15.81 5.38
N VAL A 323 17.60 15.63 5.52
CA VAL A 323 16.92 14.39 5.16
C VAL A 323 16.52 14.49 3.69
N PRO A 324 17.04 13.63 2.79
CA PRO A 324 16.64 13.62 1.39
C PRO A 324 15.21 13.10 1.23
N TYR A 325 14.62 13.31 0.05
CA TYR A 325 13.36 12.66 -0.31
C TYR A 325 13.49 11.14 -0.18
N GLY A 326 12.47 10.52 0.40
CA GLY A 326 12.42 9.09 0.68
C GLY A 326 11.11 8.46 0.22
N PHE A 327 10.96 7.17 0.53
CA PHE A 327 9.77 6.38 0.23
C PHE A 327 8.97 6.12 1.52
N HIS A 328 8.79 4.86 1.88
CA HIS A 328 7.95 4.45 2.99
C HIS A 328 8.68 4.47 4.33
N GLY A 329 8.02 5.04 5.34
CA GLY A 329 8.45 5.07 6.72
C GLY A 329 7.71 4.06 7.60
N THR A 330 8.28 3.76 8.76
CA THR A 330 7.60 3.00 9.81
C THR A 330 7.94 3.55 11.18
N PHE A 331 7.06 3.35 12.15
CA PHE A 331 7.28 3.68 13.55
C PHE A 331 7.32 2.41 14.38
N ILE A 332 8.35 2.29 15.22
CA ILE A 332 8.55 1.16 16.11
C ILE A 332 8.43 1.68 17.54
N VAL A 333 7.40 1.21 18.26
CA VAL A 333 7.24 1.53 19.68
C VAL A 333 8.37 0.90 20.51
N ARG A 334 8.74 1.53 21.63
CA ARG A 334 9.81 1.06 22.52
C ARG A 334 9.73 -0.43 22.85
N ARG A 335 8.53 -0.95 23.15
CA ARG A 335 8.31 -2.38 23.44
C ARG A 335 8.69 -3.30 22.26
N GLY A 336 8.53 -2.84 21.02
CA GLY A 336 8.95 -3.57 19.83
C GLY A 336 10.48 -3.63 19.67
N LEU A 337 11.20 -2.61 20.15
CA LEU A 337 12.66 -2.56 20.13
C LEU A 337 13.30 -3.47 21.19
N VAL A 338 12.61 -3.75 22.30
CA VAL A 338 13.16 -4.62 23.37
C VAL A 338 13.45 -6.04 22.86
N ASN A 339 12.74 -6.49 21.83
CA ASN A 339 12.95 -7.80 21.21
C ASN A 339 13.94 -7.77 20.03
N GLN A 340 14.65 -6.65 19.83
CA GLN A 340 15.68 -6.52 18.79
C GLN A 340 16.99 -7.13 19.31
N ALA A 341 17.08 -8.46 19.25
CA ALA A 341 18.30 -9.22 19.53
C ALA A 341 19.19 -9.38 18.29
#